data_AF-A0A818SVU6-F1
#
_entry.id   AF-A0A818SVU6-F1
#
_cell.length_a   1.000
_cell.length_b   1.000
_cell.length_c   1.000
_cell.angle_alpha   90.00
_cell.angle_beta   90.00
_cell.angle_gamma   90.00
#
_symmetry.space_group_name_H-M   'P 1'
#
loop_
_entity.id
_entity.type
_entity.pdbx_description
1 polymer ?
#
loop_
_entity_poly.entity_id
_entity_poly.type
_entity_poly.pdbx_seq_one_letter_code
_entity_poly.pdbx_strand_id
1 'polypeptide(L)'
;MNSRAVPDTTGIAALVTTNPLLPGDESIFEVHPNEPDFPYLNIRTIHISRESDRFNPSTNLIGMIIYGYRGATDFYLNNRNCKIGHILIKRSDEMNHIQADTTHKKLFKWFFGQDLPPEFIAGGFAYQNGQWKYNALVFNTKQDIYHNNKKGMSLTEKQLLGGALSRLYINHRWQQDPNISVREIFSSNEGWQLFESVNTVVNPNRVDKVNKYGRAATIGVTGKYYCGDYLDVIRCSCCDGRCGPGNGCNCSGCMELDIENRRLPKGTLVNRDGAPASRSRIDGQTFYCGRPVLRRTNSCDGYCGPNNGPQCYACQALNEQTPRYKTLLNEYDYT
;
A
#
# COMPACT_ATOMS: atom_id res chain seq x y z
N MET A 1 -19.02 -28.08 10.24
CA MET A 1 -18.70 -27.37 11.49
C MET A 1 -17.74 -26.25 11.13
N ASN A 2 -18.24 -25.01 11.06
CA ASN A 2 -17.41 -23.84 10.74
C ASN A 2 -16.63 -23.45 11.99
N SER A 3 -15.31 -23.64 11.98
CA SER A 3 -14.42 -23.06 12.97
C SER A 3 -14.42 -21.54 12.80
N ARG A 4 -15.21 -20.82 13.60
CA ARG A 4 -15.04 -19.36 13.74
C ARG A 4 -13.73 -19.13 14.48
N ALA A 5 -12.79 -18.42 13.86
CA ALA A 5 -11.61 -17.92 14.55
C ALA A 5 -12.05 -16.99 15.70
N VAL A 6 -11.36 -17.04 16.83
CA VAL A 6 -11.61 -16.13 17.96
C VAL A 6 -11.06 -14.75 17.58
N PRO A 7 -11.84 -13.65 17.72
CA PRO A 7 -11.35 -12.30 17.44
C PRO A 7 -10.11 -11.94 18.25
N ASP A 8 -9.13 -11.29 17.62
CA ASP A 8 -7.95 -10.75 18.31
C ASP A 8 -8.39 -9.63 19.27
N THR A 9 -7.92 -9.69 20.51
CA THR A 9 -8.38 -8.86 21.63
C THR A 9 -7.51 -7.62 21.86
N THR A 10 -6.89 -7.05 20.81
CA THR A 10 -6.07 -5.83 20.90
C THR A 10 -6.58 -4.71 19.98
N GLY A 11 -6.79 -3.50 20.52
CA GLY A 11 -7.29 -2.36 19.75
C GLY A 11 -8.79 -2.48 19.48
N ILE A 12 -9.20 -2.47 18.22
CA ILE A 12 -10.53 -2.90 17.82
C ILE A 12 -10.54 -4.42 17.66
N ALA A 13 -11.51 -5.09 18.27
CA ALA A 13 -11.75 -6.51 18.03
C ALA A 13 -12.26 -6.67 16.59
N ALA A 14 -11.46 -7.29 15.72
CA ALA A 14 -11.81 -7.39 14.30
C ALA A 14 -11.53 -8.77 13.71
N LEU A 15 -12.41 -9.20 12.81
CA LEU A 15 -12.35 -10.47 12.11
C LEU A 15 -12.64 -10.27 10.62
N VAL A 16 -12.04 -11.09 9.76
CA VAL A 16 -12.40 -11.14 8.34
C VAL A 16 -13.28 -12.34 8.11
N THR A 17 -14.51 -12.09 7.66
CA THR A 17 -15.41 -13.14 7.22
C THR A 17 -15.31 -13.29 5.71
N THR A 18 -15.03 -14.52 5.29
CA THR A 18 -15.16 -14.95 3.90
C THR A 18 -16.32 -15.93 3.83
N ASN A 19 -17.28 -15.68 2.93
CA ASN A 19 -18.36 -16.62 2.67
C ASN A 19 -18.12 -17.34 1.33
N PRO A 20 -17.48 -18.52 1.34
CA PRO A 20 -17.14 -19.24 0.11
C PRO A 20 -18.35 -19.88 -0.59
N LEU A 21 -19.58 -19.76 -0.05
CA LEU A 21 -20.78 -20.46 -0.56
C LEU A 21 -21.78 -19.55 -1.29
N LEU A 22 -21.52 -18.25 -1.44
CA LEU A 22 -22.39 -17.34 -2.19
C LEU A 22 -21.76 -16.95 -3.54
N PRO A 23 -22.52 -16.91 -4.65
CA PRO A 23 -22.03 -16.38 -5.93
C PRO A 23 -21.71 -14.89 -5.77
N GLY A 24 -20.43 -14.53 -5.93
CA GLY A 24 -19.92 -13.18 -5.65
C GLY A 24 -19.32 -13.08 -4.25
N ASP A 25 -18.02 -13.42 -4.13
CA ASP A 25 -17.27 -13.34 -2.87
C ASP A 25 -17.39 -11.96 -2.20
N GLU A 26 -18.20 -11.91 -1.16
CA GLU A 26 -18.36 -10.76 -0.28
C GLU A 26 -17.42 -10.90 0.93
N SER A 27 -16.10 -10.75 0.75
CA SER A 27 -15.21 -10.66 1.92
C SER A 27 -15.52 -9.38 2.70
N ILE A 28 -15.76 -9.51 3.99
CA ILE A 28 -16.08 -8.40 4.89
C ILE A 28 -15.04 -8.36 6.00
N PHE A 29 -14.58 -7.15 6.33
CA PHE A 29 -13.85 -6.89 7.55
C PHE A 29 -14.86 -6.42 8.60
N GLU A 30 -15.06 -7.23 9.63
CA GLU A 30 -16.02 -7.01 10.71
C GLU A 30 -15.31 -6.41 11.92
N VAL A 31 -15.79 -5.25 12.36
CA VAL A 31 -15.41 -4.62 13.63
C VAL A 31 -16.44 -4.98 14.68
N HIS A 32 -16.01 -5.72 15.70
CA HIS A 32 -16.85 -6.23 16.77
C HIS A 32 -16.92 -5.22 17.94
N PRO A 33 -18.11 -4.95 18.47
CA PRO A 33 -18.24 -4.27 19.74
C PRO A 33 -17.83 -5.20 20.89
N ASN A 34 -17.41 -4.61 21.99
CA ASN A 34 -17.16 -5.27 23.27
C ASN A 34 -18.47 -5.69 23.97
N GLU A 35 -19.60 -5.10 23.56
CA GLU A 35 -20.93 -5.38 24.11
C GLU A 35 -21.79 -6.13 23.07
N PRO A 36 -22.40 -7.28 23.43
CA PRO A 36 -23.06 -8.18 22.48
C PRO A 36 -24.33 -7.61 21.85
N ASP A 37 -24.94 -6.60 22.44
CA ASP A 37 -26.21 -6.00 21.95
C ASP A 37 -26.00 -4.95 20.85
N PHE A 38 -24.76 -4.69 20.46
CA PHE A 38 -24.42 -3.69 19.45
C PHE A 38 -24.06 -4.32 18.10
N PRO A 39 -24.32 -3.63 16.98
CA PRO A 39 -24.06 -4.17 15.66
C PRO A 39 -22.56 -4.19 15.32
N TYR A 40 -22.16 -5.17 14.51
CA TYR A 40 -20.86 -5.17 13.85
C TYR A 40 -20.78 -4.03 12.83
N LEU A 41 -19.60 -3.42 12.71
CA LEU A 41 -19.34 -2.47 11.62
C LEU A 41 -18.65 -3.22 10.48
N ASN A 42 -19.28 -3.22 9.31
CA ASN A 42 -18.87 -4.04 8.19
C ASN A 42 -18.19 -3.20 7.12
N ILE A 43 -16.90 -3.46 6.87
CA ILE A 43 -16.13 -2.83 5.81
C ILE A 43 -16.01 -3.78 4.63
N ARG A 44 -16.40 -3.32 3.45
CA ARG A 44 -16.28 -4.08 2.19
C ARG A 44 -15.25 -3.49 1.24
N THR A 45 -15.00 -2.19 1.38
CA THR A 45 -14.11 -1.42 0.53
C THR A 45 -13.32 -0.44 1.39
N ILE A 46 -12.03 -0.36 1.13
CA ILE A 46 -11.15 0.68 1.67
C ILE A 46 -11.05 1.78 0.63
N HIS A 47 -11.09 3.03 1.10
CA HIS A 47 -11.01 4.22 0.27
C HIS A 47 -9.89 5.13 0.78
N ILE A 48 -8.87 5.43 -0.02
CA ILE A 48 -7.88 6.47 0.32
C ILE A 48 -8.43 7.83 -0.09
N SER A 49 -8.60 8.74 0.88
CA SER A 49 -9.08 10.09 0.64
C SER A 49 -8.19 10.83 -0.35
N ARG A 50 -8.82 11.55 -1.30
CA ARG A 50 -8.13 12.37 -2.30
C ARG A 50 -7.35 13.54 -1.70
N GLU A 51 -7.67 13.92 -0.46
CA GLU A 51 -6.97 14.96 0.29
C GLU A 51 -5.72 14.43 1.01
N SER A 52 -5.41 13.13 0.89
CA SER A 52 -4.20 12.56 1.45
C SER A 52 -2.95 13.05 0.71
N ASP A 53 -1.85 13.22 1.43
CA ASP A 53 -0.55 13.53 0.82
C ASP A 53 0.02 12.32 0.08
N ARG A 54 0.89 12.56 -0.90
CA ARG A 54 1.59 11.49 -1.60
C ARG A 54 2.60 10.79 -0.70
N PHE A 55 2.74 9.47 -0.87
CA PHE A 55 3.76 8.72 -0.16
C PHE A 55 5.18 9.21 -0.54
N ASN A 56 5.96 9.54 0.47
CA ASN A 56 7.38 9.85 0.38
C ASN A 56 8.09 9.21 1.58
N PRO A 57 9.00 8.22 1.38
CA PRO A 57 9.63 7.50 2.47
C PRO A 57 10.60 8.36 3.30
N SER A 58 10.98 9.54 2.81
CA SER A 58 11.86 10.46 3.53
C SER A 58 11.09 11.39 4.47
N THR A 59 9.77 11.26 4.54
CA THR A 59 8.90 12.11 5.35
C THR A 59 8.13 11.30 6.37
N ASN A 60 7.82 11.92 7.50
CA ASN A 60 6.96 11.32 8.51
C ASN A 60 5.49 11.59 8.18
N LEU A 61 4.68 10.53 8.12
CA LEU A 61 3.26 10.58 7.80
C LEU A 61 2.42 10.14 9.00
N ILE A 62 1.24 10.72 9.14
CA ILE A 62 0.22 10.34 10.12
C ILE A 62 -1.01 9.91 9.34
N GLY A 63 -1.57 8.76 9.72
CA GLY A 63 -2.74 8.19 9.07
C GLY A 63 -3.85 7.86 10.05
N MET A 64 -5.08 7.88 9.54
CA MET A 64 -6.28 7.48 10.26
C MET A 64 -7.18 6.67 9.32
N ILE A 65 -7.79 5.60 9.83
CA ILE A 65 -8.89 4.88 9.19
C ILE A 65 -10.18 5.10 9.97
N ILE A 66 -11.29 5.41 9.28
CA ILE A 66 -12.58 5.71 9.89
C ILE A 66 -13.42 4.44 9.97
N TYR A 67 -13.95 4.16 11.16
CA TYR A 67 -14.86 3.03 11.40
C TYR A 67 -16.31 3.47 11.58
N GLY A 68 -16.55 4.66 12.13
CA GLY A 68 -17.90 5.17 12.28
C GLY A 68 -17.97 6.40 13.18
N TYR A 69 -19.17 6.95 13.30
CA TYR A 69 -19.46 8.04 14.23
C TYR A 69 -20.91 7.90 14.71
N ARG A 70 -21.12 7.85 16.05
CA ARG A 70 -22.45 7.68 16.66
C ARG A 70 -23.26 6.51 16.09
N GLY A 71 -22.58 5.39 15.84
CA GLY A 71 -23.19 4.18 15.25
C GLY A 71 -23.49 4.26 13.74
N ALA A 72 -23.25 5.40 13.09
CA ALA A 72 -23.41 5.54 11.65
C ALA A 72 -22.12 5.17 10.90
N THR A 73 -22.27 4.46 9.78
CA THR A 73 -21.19 4.06 8.86
C THR A 73 -21.09 4.91 7.59
N ASP A 74 -22.09 5.78 7.37
CA ASP A 74 -22.13 6.83 6.35
C ASP A 74 -22.72 8.07 7.03
N PHE A 75 -21.92 9.13 7.15
CA PHE A 75 -22.28 10.28 7.96
C PHE A 75 -21.61 11.56 7.46
N TYR A 76 -22.15 12.70 7.91
CA TYR A 76 -21.52 14.00 7.74
C TYR A 76 -20.91 14.46 9.06
N LEU A 77 -19.67 14.96 9.01
CA LEU A 77 -19.04 15.62 10.14
C LEU A 77 -18.38 16.91 9.66
N ASN A 78 -18.82 18.04 10.22
CA ASN A 78 -18.45 19.39 9.79
C ASN A 78 -18.44 19.56 8.26
N ASN A 79 -19.58 19.28 7.62
CA ASN A 79 -19.79 19.35 6.16
C ASN A 79 -18.94 18.38 5.31
N ARG A 80 -18.27 17.40 5.92
CA ARG A 80 -17.54 16.35 5.20
C ARG A 80 -18.30 15.04 5.22
N ASN A 81 -18.59 14.51 4.04
CA ASN A 81 -19.11 13.16 3.88
C ASN A 81 -18.02 12.14 4.21
N CYS A 82 -18.28 11.27 5.18
CA CYS A 82 -17.39 10.21 5.59
C CYS A 82 -18.11 8.88 5.54
N LYS A 83 -17.38 7.86 5.08
CA LYS A 83 -17.83 6.47 5.13
C LYS A 83 -16.82 5.62 5.88
N ILE A 84 -17.33 4.55 6.45
CA ILE A 84 -16.50 3.49 7.01
C ILE A 84 -15.48 2.99 5.98
N GLY A 85 -14.26 2.69 6.43
CA GLY A 85 -13.15 2.26 5.56
C GLY A 85 -12.42 3.40 4.84
N HIS A 86 -12.80 4.66 5.08
CA HIS A 86 -12.04 5.82 4.60
C HIS A 86 -10.71 5.93 5.36
N ILE A 87 -9.64 6.06 4.60
CA ILE A 87 -8.29 6.30 5.10
C ILE A 87 -7.86 7.71 4.70
N LEU A 88 -7.27 8.43 5.64
CA LEU A 88 -6.68 9.74 5.44
C LEU A 88 -5.22 9.72 5.89
N ILE A 89 -4.31 10.25 5.07
CA ILE A 89 -2.87 10.28 5.37
C ILE A 89 -2.30 11.67 5.10
N LYS A 90 -1.63 12.26 6.09
CA LYS A 90 -1.04 13.60 5.98
C LYS A 90 0.39 13.60 6.48
N ARG A 91 1.25 14.42 5.86
CA ARG A 91 2.57 14.72 6.37
C ARG A 91 2.50 15.40 7.73
N SER A 92 3.31 14.91 8.66
CA SER A 92 3.34 15.39 10.04
C SER A 92 3.75 16.86 10.16
N ASP A 93 4.71 17.31 9.35
CA ASP A 93 5.22 18.68 9.36
C ASP A 93 4.21 19.71 8.84
N GLU A 94 3.34 19.31 7.90
CA GLU A 94 2.24 20.15 7.42
C GLU A 94 1.19 20.45 8.51
N MET A 95 1.18 19.69 9.60
CA MET A 95 0.24 19.86 10.72
C MET A 95 0.86 20.55 11.94
N ASN A 96 2.12 21.02 11.86
CA ASN A 96 2.82 21.61 13.00
C ASN A 96 2.12 22.82 13.60
N HIS A 97 1.44 23.61 12.76
CA HIS A 97 0.69 24.80 13.15
C HIS A 97 -0.62 24.49 13.89
N ILE A 98 -1.07 23.23 13.91
CA ILE A 98 -2.33 22.81 14.52
C ILE A 98 -2.10 22.46 15.98
N GLN A 99 -2.91 23.08 16.85
CA GLN A 99 -2.87 22.86 18.30
C GLN A 99 -3.76 21.67 18.68
N ALA A 100 -3.11 20.59 19.15
CA ALA A 100 -3.73 19.42 19.79
C ALA A 100 -2.66 18.55 20.50
N ASP A 101 -3.09 17.73 21.46
CA ASP A 101 -2.20 16.94 22.33
C ASP A 101 -1.40 15.84 21.61
N THR A 102 -1.92 15.36 20.48
CA THR A 102 -1.30 14.26 19.73
C THR A 102 -1.36 14.52 18.23
N THR A 103 -0.45 13.91 17.48
CA THR A 103 -0.41 14.04 16.01
C THR A 103 -1.67 13.53 15.31
N HIS A 104 -2.33 12.50 15.86
CA HIS A 104 -3.61 12.01 15.33
C HIS A 104 -4.77 12.96 15.62
N LYS A 105 -4.81 13.61 16.80
CA LYS A 105 -5.77 14.70 17.05
C LYS A 105 -5.52 15.90 16.12
N LYS A 106 -4.26 16.21 15.81
CA LYS A 106 -3.92 17.23 14.79
C LYS A 106 -4.43 16.84 13.41
N LEU A 107 -4.25 15.58 12.99
CA LEU A 107 -4.79 15.05 11.72
C LEU A 107 -6.31 15.16 11.66
N PHE A 108 -6.99 14.76 12.73
CA PHE A 108 -8.44 14.89 12.83
C PHE A 108 -8.88 16.35 12.69
N LYS A 109 -8.26 17.25 13.46
CA LYS A 109 -8.58 18.69 13.45
C LYS A 109 -8.25 19.37 12.14
N TRP A 110 -7.15 18.98 11.49
CA TRP A 110 -6.81 19.43 10.15
C TRP A 110 -7.92 19.11 9.15
N PHE A 111 -8.40 17.87 9.18
CA PHE A 111 -9.41 17.42 8.23
C PHE A 111 -10.78 17.97 8.55
N PHE A 112 -11.26 17.74 9.77
CA PHE A 112 -12.62 18.08 10.18
C PHE A 112 -12.79 19.49 10.72
N GLY A 113 -11.73 20.26 10.93
CA GLY A 113 -11.81 21.63 11.44
C GLY A 113 -12.31 21.75 12.89
N GLN A 114 -12.40 20.64 13.62
CA GLN A 114 -12.89 20.60 15.01
C GLN A 114 -12.09 19.57 15.84
N ASP A 115 -12.24 19.61 17.16
CA ASP A 115 -11.62 18.61 18.04
C ASP A 115 -12.31 17.25 17.92
N LEU A 116 -11.56 16.17 18.21
CA LEU A 116 -12.02 14.79 18.11
C LEU A 116 -13.18 14.53 19.09
N PRO A 117 -14.41 14.24 18.61
CA PRO A 117 -15.51 13.90 19.50
C PRO A 117 -15.36 12.47 20.03
N PRO A 118 -15.82 12.18 21.26
CA PRO A 118 -15.63 10.89 21.90
C PRO A 118 -16.34 9.73 21.20
N GLU A 119 -17.42 9.99 20.48
CA GLU A 119 -18.20 8.96 19.77
C GLU A 119 -17.61 8.61 18.39
N PHE A 120 -16.45 9.18 18.02
CA PHE A 120 -15.78 8.92 16.76
C PHE A 120 -14.90 7.68 16.86
N ILE A 121 -15.17 6.71 15.98
CA ILE A 121 -14.50 5.42 15.99
C ILE A 121 -13.52 5.41 14.83
N ALA A 122 -12.23 5.30 15.13
CA ALA A 122 -11.17 5.29 14.14
C ALA A 122 -9.93 4.55 14.62
N GLY A 123 -9.08 4.15 13.67
CA GLY A 123 -7.79 3.54 13.92
C GLY A 123 -6.67 4.51 13.53
N GLY A 124 -5.65 4.66 14.38
CA GLY A 124 -4.47 5.48 14.11
C GLY A 124 -3.27 4.69 13.59
N PHE A 125 -2.59 5.18 12.57
CA PHE A 125 -1.30 4.66 12.14
C PHE A 125 -0.36 5.80 11.75
N ALA A 126 0.93 5.50 11.58
CA ALA A 126 1.93 6.48 11.21
C ALA A 126 3.06 5.82 10.42
N TYR A 127 3.74 6.59 9.58
CA TYR A 127 5.01 6.24 8.99
C TYR A 127 6.08 7.14 9.60
N GLN A 128 7.03 6.56 10.33
CA GLN A 128 8.04 7.30 11.07
C GLN A 128 9.41 6.66 10.90
N ASN A 129 10.40 7.46 10.49
CA ASN A 129 11.78 7.00 10.33
C ASN A 129 11.89 5.73 9.48
N GLY A 130 11.17 5.70 8.36
CA GLY A 130 11.15 4.56 7.45
C GLY A 130 10.13 3.47 7.80
N GLN A 131 9.52 3.48 8.98
CA GLN A 131 8.72 2.33 9.46
C GLN A 131 7.26 2.70 9.70
N TRP A 132 6.35 1.79 9.31
CA TRP A 132 4.95 1.89 9.67
C TRP A 132 4.71 1.47 11.12
N LYS A 133 3.90 2.26 11.82
CA LYS A 133 3.51 2.06 13.22
C LYS A 133 1.99 2.12 13.34
N TYR A 134 1.41 1.16 14.03
CA TYR A 134 -0.04 0.94 14.10
C TYR A 134 -0.51 1.14 15.55
N ASN A 135 -0.95 2.35 15.87
CA ASN A 135 -1.27 2.81 17.23
C ASN A 135 -2.73 3.31 17.29
N ALA A 136 -3.61 2.56 17.95
CA ALA A 136 -5.01 2.93 18.08
C ALA A 136 -5.29 3.85 19.29
N LEU A 137 -4.35 4.01 20.22
CA LEU A 137 -4.61 4.62 21.54
C LEU A 137 -5.24 6.02 21.51
N VAL A 138 -4.93 6.85 20.51
CA VAL A 138 -5.49 8.22 20.45
C VAL A 138 -7.00 8.22 20.18
N PHE A 139 -7.49 7.22 19.45
CA PHE A 139 -8.90 7.05 19.14
C PHE A 139 -9.62 6.08 20.09
N ASN A 140 -8.86 5.49 21.03
CA ASN A 140 -9.35 4.58 22.05
C ASN A 140 -9.90 5.39 23.23
N THR A 141 -11.04 6.05 23.01
CA THR A 141 -11.72 6.76 24.09
C THR A 141 -12.49 5.74 24.93
N LYS A 142 -12.51 5.88 26.26
CA LYS A 142 -13.24 4.97 27.17
C LYS A 142 -14.77 4.95 26.94
N GLN A 143 -15.26 5.69 25.94
CA GLN A 143 -16.66 5.99 25.69
C GLN A 143 -17.18 5.34 24.41
N ASP A 144 -16.31 4.71 23.61
CA ASP A 144 -16.75 3.86 22.51
C ASP A 144 -16.68 2.38 22.89
N ILE A 145 -17.67 1.63 22.43
CA ILE A 145 -17.85 0.21 22.71
C ILE A 145 -17.02 -0.68 21.79
N TYR A 146 -16.23 -0.13 20.86
CA TYR A 146 -15.53 -0.89 19.83
C TYR A 146 -14.04 -1.06 20.12
N HIS A 147 -13.47 -0.26 21.03
CA HIS A 147 -12.09 -0.40 21.46
C HIS A 147 -11.93 -1.06 22.82
N ASN A 148 -10.93 -1.93 22.97
CA ASN A 148 -10.66 -2.66 24.22
C ASN A 148 -9.61 -2.01 25.13
N ASN A 149 -9.39 -0.68 25.05
CA ASN A 149 -8.40 0.06 25.83
C ASN A 149 -6.92 -0.37 25.64
N LYS A 150 -6.60 -1.26 24.69
CA LYS A 150 -5.20 -1.61 24.36
C LYS A 150 -4.59 -0.65 23.33
N LYS A 151 -3.28 -0.41 23.46
CA LYS A 151 -2.53 0.61 22.72
C LYS A 151 -2.33 0.29 21.22
N GLY A 152 -2.27 -0.99 20.86
CA GLY A 152 -1.99 -1.46 19.51
C GLY A 152 -3.24 -1.96 18.77
N MET A 153 -3.24 -1.79 17.45
CA MET A 153 -4.23 -2.40 16.54
C MET A 153 -4.13 -3.92 16.52
N SER A 154 -5.25 -4.60 16.25
CA SER A 154 -5.29 -6.05 16.08
C SER A 154 -4.46 -6.50 14.87
N LEU A 155 -4.05 -7.76 14.82
CA LEU A 155 -3.34 -8.32 13.67
C LEU A 155 -4.18 -8.20 12.39
N THR A 156 -5.48 -8.48 12.48
CA THR A 156 -6.41 -8.37 11.36
C THR A 156 -6.49 -6.94 10.83
N GLU A 157 -6.59 -5.95 11.74
CA GLU A 157 -6.62 -4.52 11.39
C GLU A 157 -5.32 -4.07 10.72
N LYS A 158 -4.18 -4.54 11.24
CA LYS A 158 -2.87 -4.30 10.65
C LYS A 158 -2.72 -4.90 9.25
N GLN A 159 -3.27 -6.10 9.01
CA GLN A 159 -3.27 -6.73 7.69
C GLN A 159 -4.12 -5.95 6.68
N LEU A 160 -5.31 -5.50 7.10
CA LEU A 160 -6.19 -4.67 6.28
C LEU A 160 -5.46 -3.38 5.85
N LEU A 161 -4.87 -2.66 6.81
CA LEU A 161 -4.12 -1.44 6.54
C LEU A 161 -2.88 -1.70 5.69
N GLY A 162 -2.06 -2.68 6.04
CA GLY A 162 -0.84 -3.01 5.30
C GLY A 162 -1.14 -3.38 3.83
N GLY A 163 -2.19 -4.16 3.59
CA GLY A 163 -2.66 -4.50 2.25
C GLY A 163 -3.18 -3.30 1.46
N ALA A 164 -3.99 -2.43 2.08
CA ALA A 164 -4.45 -1.20 1.42
C ALA A 164 -3.29 -0.24 1.12
N LEU A 165 -2.38 -0.04 2.07
CA LEU A 165 -1.24 0.87 1.91
C LEU A 165 -0.29 0.40 0.81
N SER A 166 0.05 -0.89 0.79
CA SER A 166 0.95 -1.47 -0.22
C SER A 166 0.33 -1.49 -1.62
N ARG A 167 -0.96 -1.84 -1.73
CA ARG A 167 -1.62 -2.02 -3.04
C ARG A 167 -2.21 -0.75 -3.62
N LEU A 168 -2.54 0.25 -2.81
CA LEU A 168 -3.06 1.54 -3.27
C LEU A 168 -2.15 2.72 -2.98
N TYR A 169 -1.76 2.92 -1.72
CA TYR A 169 -1.20 4.20 -1.29
C TYR A 169 0.26 4.41 -1.76
N ILE A 170 1.13 3.45 -1.44
CA ILE A 170 2.58 3.52 -1.67
C ILE A 170 2.92 3.59 -3.17
N ASN A 171 2.15 2.89 -4.01
CA ASN A 171 2.32 2.87 -5.46
C ASN A 171 1.51 3.95 -6.19
N HIS A 172 0.85 4.85 -5.46
CA HIS A 172 0.03 5.96 -5.98
C HIS A 172 -1.17 5.54 -6.85
N ARG A 173 -1.60 4.26 -6.84
CA ARG A 173 -2.80 3.80 -7.58
C ARG A 173 -4.07 4.53 -7.12
N TRP A 174 -4.12 4.94 -5.85
CA TRP A 174 -5.25 5.67 -5.28
C TRP A 174 -5.61 6.98 -6.00
N GLN A 175 -4.66 7.57 -6.74
CA GLN A 175 -4.90 8.79 -7.51
C GLN A 175 -5.81 8.56 -8.71
N GLN A 176 -5.85 7.32 -9.23
CA GLN A 176 -6.69 6.92 -10.35
C GLN A 176 -7.95 6.23 -9.84
N ASP A 177 -7.79 5.23 -8.98
CA ASP A 177 -8.88 4.56 -8.28
C ASP A 177 -8.57 4.50 -6.78
N PRO A 178 -9.23 5.32 -5.94
CA PRO A 178 -8.96 5.38 -4.51
C PRO A 178 -9.49 4.16 -3.75
N ASN A 179 -10.20 3.25 -4.42
CA ASN A 179 -10.90 2.14 -3.80
C ASN A 179 -10.17 0.80 -3.98
N ILE A 180 -10.23 -0.04 -2.96
CA ILE A 180 -9.84 -1.45 -3.04
C ILE A 180 -10.80 -2.28 -2.21
N SER A 181 -11.23 -3.43 -2.73
CA SER A 181 -12.11 -4.32 -1.98
C SER A 181 -11.35 -5.07 -0.88
N VAL A 182 -12.02 -5.37 0.23
CA VAL A 182 -11.46 -6.26 1.28
C VAL A 182 -11.08 -7.61 0.66
N ARG A 183 -11.88 -8.12 -0.27
CA ARG A 183 -11.55 -9.32 -1.03
C ARG A 183 -10.18 -9.20 -1.70
N GLU A 184 -9.90 -8.13 -2.44
CA GLU A 184 -8.60 -7.94 -3.11
C GLU A 184 -7.45 -7.80 -2.12
N ILE A 185 -7.70 -7.24 -0.93
CA ILE A 185 -6.68 -7.18 0.14
C ILE A 185 -6.32 -8.59 0.64
N PHE A 186 -7.31 -9.49 0.78
CA PHE A 186 -7.17 -10.81 1.38
C PHE A 186 -7.15 -11.99 0.38
N SER A 187 -7.27 -11.75 -0.93
CA SER A 187 -7.37 -12.79 -1.98
C SER A 187 -6.06 -13.52 -2.29
N SER A 188 -4.97 -13.18 -1.61
CA SER A 188 -3.67 -13.82 -1.78
C SER A 188 -3.00 -14.02 -0.42
N ASN A 189 -2.28 -15.13 -0.26
CA ASN A 189 -1.34 -15.35 0.86
C ASN A 189 -0.26 -14.23 0.97
N GLU A 190 -0.22 -13.29 0.03
CA GLU A 190 0.60 -12.10 0.03
C GLU A 190 0.19 -11.07 1.09
N GLY A 191 -1.04 -11.07 1.62
CA GLY A 191 -1.42 -10.10 2.67
C GLY A 191 -0.53 -10.20 3.92
N TRP A 192 -0.16 -11.43 4.30
CA TRP A 192 0.78 -11.72 5.40
C TRP A 192 2.23 -11.37 5.02
N GLN A 193 2.68 -11.77 3.82
CA GLN A 193 4.03 -11.46 3.33
C GLN A 193 4.24 -9.95 3.07
N LEU A 194 3.18 -9.21 2.73
CA LEU A 194 3.20 -7.76 2.53
C LEU A 194 3.16 -7.00 3.87
N PHE A 195 2.43 -7.48 4.87
CA PHE A 195 2.49 -6.91 6.22
C PHE A 195 3.87 -7.12 6.87
N GLU A 196 4.43 -8.34 6.74
CA GLU A 196 5.80 -8.61 7.18
C GLU A 196 6.82 -7.82 6.35
N SER A 197 6.65 -7.71 5.02
CA SER A 197 7.55 -6.91 4.20
C SER A 197 7.48 -5.43 4.60
N VAL A 198 6.31 -4.81 4.71
CA VAL A 198 6.15 -3.41 5.14
C VAL A 198 6.80 -3.11 6.50
N ASN A 199 6.88 -4.08 7.43
CA ASN A 199 7.55 -3.94 8.73
C ASN A 199 9.03 -4.40 8.75
N THR A 200 9.49 -5.28 7.85
CA THR A 200 10.87 -5.81 7.81
C THR A 200 11.76 -5.23 6.72
N VAL A 201 11.19 -4.49 5.76
CA VAL A 201 11.86 -3.96 4.54
C VAL A 201 12.46 -2.57 4.74
N VAL A 202 12.30 -1.95 5.90
CA VAL A 202 12.86 -0.61 6.14
C VAL A 202 13.68 -0.57 7.43
N ASN A 203 14.51 -1.60 7.63
CA ASN A 203 15.70 -1.44 8.45
C ASN A 203 16.86 -1.04 7.52
N PRO A 204 17.32 0.23 7.53
CA PRO A 204 18.42 0.67 6.68
C PRO A 204 19.75 -0.07 6.95
N ASN A 205 19.83 -0.86 8.03
CA ASN A 205 20.99 -1.67 8.39
C ASN A 205 20.87 -3.15 7.99
N ARG A 206 19.73 -3.60 7.43
CA ARG A 206 19.58 -4.98 6.95
C ARG A 206 20.08 -5.10 5.52
N VAL A 207 21.31 -5.58 5.34
CA VAL A 207 21.83 -5.93 4.02
C VAL A 207 21.29 -7.29 3.61
N ASP A 208 20.44 -7.36 2.59
CA ASP A 208 19.92 -8.64 2.09
C ASP A 208 20.93 -9.28 1.12
N LYS A 209 21.50 -8.48 0.21
CA LYS A 209 22.53 -8.89 -0.75
C LYS A 209 23.48 -7.75 -1.07
N VAL A 210 24.63 -8.09 -1.66
CA VAL A 210 25.53 -7.12 -2.28
C VAL A 210 25.34 -7.21 -3.79
N ASN A 211 25.15 -6.08 -4.47
CA ASN A 211 25.00 -6.06 -5.93
C ASN A 211 26.38 -6.09 -6.63
N LYS A 212 26.39 -6.19 -7.97
CA LYS A 212 27.64 -6.23 -8.76
C LYS A 212 28.58 -5.02 -8.58
N TYR A 213 28.09 -3.92 -8.02
CA TYR A 213 28.89 -2.73 -7.72
C TYR A 213 29.50 -2.75 -6.32
N GLY A 214 29.37 -3.86 -5.58
CA GLY A 214 29.82 -3.95 -4.19
C GLY A 214 28.93 -3.20 -3.20
N ARG A 215 27.74 -2.73 -3.64
CA ARG A 215 26.84 -1.94 -2.78
C ARG A 215 25.88 -2.86 -2.06
N ALA A 216 25.74 -2.65 -0.75
CA ALA A 216 24.70 -3.27 0.04
C ALA A 216 23.32 -2.90 -0.51
N ALA A 217 22.50 -3.91 -0.78
CA ALA A 217 21.16 -3.77 -1.31
C ALA A 217 20.15 -4.43 -0.38
N THR A 218 19.01 -3.75 -0.21
CA THR A 218 17.89 -4.22 0.60
C THR A 218 16.68 -4.38 -0.30
N ILE A 219 15.81 -5.33 0.01
CA ILE A 219 14.50 -5.39 -0.64
C ILE A 219 13.71 -4.17 -0.18
N GLY A 220 13.01 -3.50 -1.10
CA GLY A 220 12.07 -2.41 -0.85
C GLY A 220 10.61 -2.87 -0.90
N VAL A 221 9.68 -1.95 -0.67
CA VAL A 221 8.24 -2.26 -0.50
C VAL A 221 7.60 -2.90 -1.73
N THR A 222 8.18 -2.69 -2.91
CA THR A 222 7.77 -3.33 -4.16
C THR A 222 8.41 -4.71 -4.38
N GLY A 223 9.12 -5.23 -3.38
CA GLY A 223 9.91 -6.46 -3.49
C GLY A 223 11.19 -6.29 -4.31
N LYS A 224 11.48 -5.10 -4.85
CA LYS A 224 12.70 -4.84 -5.63
C LYS A 224 13.91 -4.60 -4.74
N TYR A 225 15.09 -4.97 -5.20
CA TYR A 225 16.34 -4.57 -4.54
C TYR A 225 16.65 -3.09 -4.79
N TYR A 226 17.19 -2.44 -3.77
CA TYR A 226 17.62 -1.05 -3.77
C TYR A 226 18.86 -0.85 -2.90
N CYS A 227 19.80 -0.02 -3.34
CA CYS A 227 21.05 0.26 -2.60
C CYS A 227 21.15 1.70 -2.07
N GLY A 228 20.18 2.57 -2.37
CA GLY A 228 20.15 3.97 -1.93
C GLY A 228 21.17 4.91 -2.61
N ASP A 229 22.13 4.34 -3.33
CA ASP A 229 23.19 5.07 -4.05
C ASP A 229 22.70 5.63 -5.40
N TYR A 230 23.56 6.41 -6.07
CA TYR A 230 23.28 6.99 -7.38
C TYR A 230 23.08 5.92 -8.45
N LEU A 231 22.13 6.20 -9.35
CA LEU A 231 21.86 5.38 -10.53
C LEU A 231 23.02 5.45 -11.52
N ASP A 232 23.27 4.34 -12.21
CA ASP A 232 24.47 4.11 -13.03
C ASP A 232 24.50 4.89 -14.36
N VAL A 233 23.41 5.60 -14.68
CA VAL A 233 23.24 6.40 -15.89
C VAL A 233 22.45 7.67 -15.59
N ILE A 234 22.38 8.57 -16.59
CA ILE A 234 21.66 9.85 -16.57
C ILE A 234 20.29 9.74 -15.87
N ARG A 235 19.96 10.78 -15.10
CA ARG A 235 18.69 10.93 -14.37
C ARG A 235 17.52 10.72 -15.34
N CYS A 236 16.61 9.78 -15.04
CA CYS A 236 15.30 9.79 -15.69
C CYS A 236 14.47 10.94 -15.11
N SER A 237 13.50 11.43 -15.87
CA SER A 237 12.45 12.34 -15.37
C SER A 237 11.61 11.75 -14.23
N CYS A 238 11.71 10.43 -14.03
CA CYS A 238 10.88 9.63 -13.15
C CYS A 238 11.38 9.49 -11.70
N CYS A 239 12.61 9.94 -11.37
CA CYS A 239 13.17 9.85 -10.01
C CYS A 239 14.22 10.93 -9.72
N ASP A 240 14.66 11.00 -8.46
CA ASP A 240 15.69 11.91 -7.95
C ASP A 240 17.14 11.52 -8.31
N GLY A 241 17.32 10.43 -9.07
CA GLY A 241 18.61 9.89 -9.44
C GLY A 241 19.21 8.90 -8.44
N ARG A 242 18.46 8.49 -7.40
CA ARG A 242 18.89 7.47 -6.42
C ARG A 242 18.15 6.14 -6.60
N CYS A 243 18.81 5.07 -6.13
CA CYS A 243 18.33 3.69 -6.17
C CYS A 243 17.36 3.40 -5.00
N GLY A 244 16.05 3.57 -5.21
CA GLY A 244 14.97 3.26 -4.24
C GLY A 244 14.98 4.04 -2.92
N PRO A 245 14.25 3.56 -1.88
CA PRO A 245 13.15 2.59 -1.90
C PRO A 245 11.76 3.24 -2.04
N GLY A 246 11.68 4.57 -2.18
CA GLY A 246 10.42 5.30 -2.30
C GLY A 246 9.85 5.33 -3.71
N ASN A 247 10.24 6.38 -4.44
CA ASN A 247 9.78 6.66 -5.80
C ASN A 247 10.90 6.43 -6.84
N GLY A 248 12.04 5.88 -6.41
CA GLY A 248 13.24 5.71 -7.22
C GLY A 248 13.18 4.48 -8.11
N CYS A 249 13.81 4.59 -9.28
CA CYS A 249 14.21 3.39 -10.02
C CYS A 249 15.23 2.60 -9.19
N ASN A 250 15.50 1.34 -9.55
CA ASN A 250 16.72 0.72 -9.10
C ASN A 250 17.87 0.88 -10.11
N CYS A 251 19.09 0.75 -9.62
CA CYS A 251 20.27 0.67 -10.47
C CYS A 251 20.30 -0.67 -11.22
N SER A 252 21.13 -0.78 -12.26
CA SER A 252 21.30 -2.03 -13.01
C SER A 252 21.82 -3.16 -12.14
N GLY A 253 22.70 -2.88 -11.16
CA GLY A 253 23.16 -3.91 -10.23
C GLY A 253 22.06 -4.43 -9.31
N CYS A 254 21.13 -3.57 -8.88
CA CYS A 254 19.97 -4.02 -8.10
C CYS A 254 18.89 -4.67 -8.99
N MET A 255 18.77 -4.27 -10.27
CA MET A 255 17.90 -4.96 -11.23
C MET A 255 18.40 -6.38 -11.52
N GLU A 256 19.72 -6.58 -11.57
CA GLU A 256 20.33 -7.91 -11.71
C GLU A 256 19.98 -8.82 -10.54
N LEU A 257 20.09 -8.31 -9.30
CA LEU A 257 19.61 -9.03 -8.12
C LEU A 257 18.12 -9.36 -8.21
N ASP A 258 17.30 -8.46 -8.78
CA ASP A 258 15.87 -8.72 -8.97
C ASP A 258 15.62 -9.90 -9.92
N ILE A 259 16.37 -9.96 -11.03
CA ILE A 259 16.29 -11.00 -12.06
C ILE A 259 16.74 -12.33 -11.47
N GLU A 260 17.92 -12.36 -10.85
CA GLU A 260 18.50 -13.56 -10.24
C GLU A 260 17.60 -14.14 -9.15
N ASN A 261 17.15 -13.29 -8.22
CA ASN A 261 16.36 -13.73 -7.07
C ASN A 261 15.00 -14.32 -7.49
N ARG A 262 14.42 -13.78 -8.56
CA ARG A 262 13.13 -14.24 -9.11
C ARG A 262 13.31 -15.32 -10.19
N ARG A 263 14.55 -15.66 -10.55
CA ARG A 263 14.88 -16.58 -11.65
C ARG A 263 14.16 -16.21 -12.95
N LEU A 264 14.15 -14.92 -13.28
CA LEU A 264 13.41 -14.43 -14.45
C LEU A 264 14.09 -14.87 -15.75
N PRO A 265 13.31 -15.16 -16.79
CA PRO A 265 13.86 -15.49 -18.10
C PRO A 265 14.62 -14.30 -18.69
N LYS A 266 15.54 -14.60 -19.61
CA LYS A 266 16.30 -13.58 -20.34
C LYS A 266 15.36 -12.61 -21.05
N GLY A 267 15.69 -11.32 -21.00
CA GLY A 267 14.86 -10.26 -21.59
C GLY A 267 13.67 -9.79 -20.72
N THR A 268 13.51 -10.33 -19.51
CA THR A 268 12.53 -9.87 -18.53
C THR A 268 13.21 -9.00 -17.47
N LEU A 269 12.62 -7.84 -17.19
CA LEU A 269 13.04 -6.94 -16.11
C LEU A 269 11.91 -6.81 -15.07
N VAL A 270 12.15 -6.09 -13.98
CA VAL A 270 11.13 -5.84 -12.95
C VAL A 270 10.75 -4.36 -12.95
N ASN A 271 9.50 -4.05 -13.28
CA ASN A 271 8.99 -2.68 -13.37
C ASN A 271 8.89 -2.01 -11.99
N ARG A 272 8.62 -0.69 -11.94
CA ARG A 272 8.63 0.08 -10.68
C ARG A 272 7.68 -0.44 -9.58
N ASP A 273 6.63 -1.19 -9.94
CA ASP A 273 5.71 -1.78 -8.97
C ASP A 273 6.16 -3.15 -8.47
N GLY A 274 7.32 -3.65 -8.91
CA GLY A 274 7.82 -4.97 -8.53
C GLY A 274 7.37 -6.12 -9.42
N ALA A 275 6.62 -5.84 -10.49
CA ALA A 275 6.14 -6.89 -11.39
C ALA A 275 7.18 -7.23 -12.47
N PRO A 276 7.42 -8.53 -12.74
CA PRO A 276 8.13 -8.95 -13.94
C PRO A 276 7.44 -8.40 -15.19
N ALA A 277 8.23 -7.84 -16.09
CA ALA A 277 7.77 -7.27 -17.34
C ALA A 277 8.70 -7.76 -18.45
N SER A 278 8.10 -8.38 -19.46
CA SER A 278 8.81 -8.92 -20.61
C SER A 278 8.73 -7.94 -21.77
N ARG A 279 9.81 -7.89 -22.54
CA ARG A 279 9.89 -7.09 -23.75
C ARG A 279 8.96 -7.64 -24.83
N SER A 280 8.30 -6.75 -25.54
CA SER A 280 7.42 -7.04 -26.66
C SER A 280 8.19 -7.75 -27.76
N ARG A 281 7.61 -8.81 -28.32
CA ARG A 281 8.14 -9.47 -29.53
C ARG A 281 7.85 -8.68 -30.81
N ILE A 282 6.99 -7.66 -30.74
CA ILE A 282 6.57 -6.86 -31.91
C ILE A 282 7.60 -5.77 -32.20
N ASP A 283 7.96 -4.96 -31.18
CA ASP A 283 8.84 -3.80 -31.35
C ASP A 283 10.21 -3.98 -30.69
N GLY A 284 10.41 -5.01 -29.87
CA GLY A 284 11.66 -5.27 -29.17
C GLY A 284 12.07 -4.19 -28.17
N GLN A 285 11.20 -3.23 -27.82
CA GLN A 285 11.51 -2.08 -26.98
C GLN A 285 10.50 -1.88 -25.85
N THR A 286 9.23 -2.21 -26.08
CA THR A 286 8.14 -1.96 -25.13
C THR A 286 8.01 -3.10 -24.13
N PHE A 287 7.90 -2.79 -22.84
CA PHE A 287 7.70 -3.80 -21.79
C PHE A 287 6.23 -3.99 -21.41
N TYR A 288 5.83 -5.22 -21.14
CA TYR A 288 4.48 -5.58 -20.73
C TYR A 288 4.53 -6.53 -19.53
N CYS A 289 3.73 -6.25 -18.49
CA CYS A 289 3.67 -7.10 -17.29
C CYS A 289 2.44 -8.03 -17.26
N GLY A 290 1.51 -7.90 -18.22
CA GLY A 290 0.32 -8.73 -18.29
C GLY A 290 -0.63 -8.62 -17.09
N ARG A 291 -0.41 -7.69 -16.15
CA ARG A 291 -1.30 -7.46 -15.01
C ARG A 291 -2.59 -6.76 -15.46
N PRO A 292 -3.72 -6.94 -14.74
CA PRO A 292 -4.91 -6.14 -14.96
C PRO A 292 -4.62 -4.67 -14.59
N VAL A 293 -4.96 -3.76 -15.50
CA VAL A 293 -4.68 -2.31 -15.37
C VAL A 293 -5.93 -1.47 -15.46
N LEU A 294 -6.98 -1.98 -16.11
CA LEU A 294 -8.24 -1.28 -16.31
C LEU A 294 -9.38 -2.31 -16.36
N ARG A 295 -10.62 -1.82 -16.25
CA ARG A 295 -11.79 -2.64 -16.55
C ARG A 295 -11.80 -2.98 -18.05
N ARG A 296 -12.08 -4.24 -18.38
CA ARG A 296 -12.26 -4.70 -19.76
C ARG A 296 -13.37 -3.88 -20.45
N THR A 297 -13.09 -3.42 -21.66
CA THR A 297 -14.05 -2.71 -22.51
C THR A 297 -14.12 -3.36 -23.89
N ASN A 298 -14.95 -2.84 -24.79
CA ASN A 298 -14.99 -3.33 -26.17
C ASN A 298 -13.70 -3.02 -26.95
N SER A 299 -12.90 -2.06 -26.49
CA SER A 299 -11.66 -1.62 -27.16
C SER A 299 -10.38 -2.09 -26.46
N CYS A 300 -10.45 -2.68 -25.27
CA CYS A 300 -9.28 -3.22 -24.58
C CYS A 300 -9.62 -4.42 -23.69
N ASP A 301 -8.68 -5.36 -23.58
CA ASP A 301 -8.83 -6.56 -22.75
C ASP A 301 -8.71 -6.28 -21.23
N GLY A 302 -8.26 -5.08 -20.86
CA GLY A 302 -8.05 -4.64 -19.48
C GLY A 302 -6.68 -5.00 -18.91
N TYR A 303 -5.79 -5.64 -19.67
CA TYR A 303 -4.48 -6.08 -19.22
C TYR A 303 -3.34 -5.23 -19.78
N CYS A 304 -2.18 -5.27 -19.12
CA CYS A 304 -0.99 -4.55 -19.57
C CYS A 304 -0.37 -5.21 -20.81
N GLY A 305 -0.95 -4.98 -21.99
CA GLY A 305 -0.51 -5.42 -23.33
C GLY A 305 -0.03 -6.89 -23.42
N PRO A 306 0.61 -7.27 -24.55
CA PRO A 306 0.54 -6.61 -25.86
C PRO A 306 -0.80 -6.86 -26.59
N ASN A 307 -1.74 -7.62 -26.02
CA ASN A 307 -2.95 -8.09 -26.70
C ASN A 307 -4.13 -7.11 -26.60
N ASN A 308 -4.08 -5.98 -27.31
CA ASN A 308 -5.12 -4.92 -27.30
C ASN A 308 -5.33 -4.23 -25.93
N GLY A 309 -4.49 -4.52 -24.94
CA GLY A 309 -4.48 -3.86 -23.65
C GLY A 309 -3.48 -2.68 -23.60
N PRO A 310 -3.76 -1.59 -22.86
CA PRO A 310 -2.84 -0.47 -22.76
C PRO A 310 -1.60 -0.84 -21.93
N GLN A 311 -0.47 -0.19 -22.21
CA GLN A 311 0.70 -0.34 -21.36
C GLN A 311 0.46 0.35 -20.00
N CYS A 312 0.76 -0.34 -18.89
CA CYS A 312 0.66 0.28 -17.56
C CYS A 312 1.75 1.34 -17.36
N TYR A 313 1.48 2.34 -16.51
CA TYR A 313 2.43 3.39 -16.19
C TYR A 313 3.77 2.85 -15.65
N ALA A 314 3.74 1.74 -14.91
CA ALA A 314 4.94 1.12 -14.39
C ALA A 314 5.83 0.52 -15.50
N CYS A 315 5.23 -0.07 -16.53
CA CYS A 315 5.95 -0.57 -17.69
C CYS A 315 6.40 0.56 -18.64
N GLN A 316 5.60 1.63 -18.79
CA GLN A 316 6.02 2.83 -19.52
C GLN A 316 7.29 3.43 -18.91
N ALA A 317 7.32 3.60 -17.59
CA ALA A 317 8.50 4.07 -16.87
C ALA A 317 9.71 3.14 -17.08
N LEU A 318 9.48 1.83 -17.22
CA LEU A 318 10.54 0.87 -17.50
C LEU A 318 11.11 1.04 -18.92
N ASN A 319 10.28 1.35 -19.92
CA ASN A 319 10.76 1.68 -21.28
C ASN A 319 11.77 2.83 -21.25
N GLU A 320 11.46 3.92 -20.54
CA GLU A 320 12.34 5.10 -20.39
C GLU A 320 13.67 4.75 -19.70
N GLN A 321 13.65 3.75 -18.83
CA GLN A 321 14.82 3.29 -18.07
C GLN A 321 15.68 2.28 -18.84
N THR A 322 15.20 1.77 -19.98
CA THR A 322 15.89 0.74 -20.79
C THR A 322 17.38 1.02 -21.02
N PRO A 323 17.82 2.26 -21.32
CA PRO A 323 19.25 2.55 -21.49
C PRO A 323 20.10 2.14 -20.28
N ARG A 324 19.57 2.21 -19.05
CA ARG A 324 20.25 1.78 -17.82
C ARG A 324 20.49 0.27 -17.78
N TYR A 325 19.55 -0.50 -18.31
CA TYR A 325 19.54 -1.95 -18.19
C TYR A 325 20.02 -2.65 -19.46
N LYS A 326 20.61 -1.90 -20.41
CA LYS A 326 21.03 -2.43 -21.71
C LYS A 326 21.90 -3.68 -21.59
N THR A 327 22.84 -3.70 -20.64
CA THR A 327 23.72 -4.87 -20.42
C THR A 327 22.99 -6.10 -19.90
N LEU A 328 21.84 -5.93 -19.21
CA LEU A 328 21.01 -7.02 -18.71
C LEU A 328 20.05 -7.56 -19.79
N LEU A 329 19.91 -6.82 -20.89
CA LEU A 329 19.01 -7.11 -21.99
C LEU A 329 19.76 -7.66 -23.22
N ASN A 330 21.07 -7.43 -23.29
CA ASN A 330 21.90 -7.78 -24.42
C ASN A 330 22.41 -9.23 -24.33
N GLU A 331 21.61 -10.13 -24.87
CA GLU A 331 22.04 -11.35 -25.60
C GLU A 331 21.18 -11.57 -26.87
N TYR A 332 20.51 -10.52 -27.35
CA TYR A 332 19.62 -10.56 -28.52
C TYR A 332 19.96 -9.47 -29.55
N ASP A 333 21.24 -9.36 -29.92
CA ASP A 333 21.50 -8.97 -31.30
C ASP A 333 21.06 -10.16 -32.15
N TYR A 334 19.93 -10.00 -32.83
CA TYR A 334 19.38 -10.95 -33.77
C TYR A 334 20.45 -11.29 -34.82
N THR A 335 21.01 -12.50 -34.73
CA THR A 335 21.52 -13.24 -35.91
C THR A 335 20.44 -14.16 -36.42
#